data_AF-A0A5S9MHT3-F1
#
_entry.id   AF-A0A5S9MHT3-F1
#
_cell.length_a   1.000
_cell.length_b   1.000
_cell.length_c   1.000
_cell.angle_alpha   90.00
_cell.angle_beta   90.00
_cell.angle_gamma   90.00
#
_symmetry.space_group_name_H-M   'P 1'
#
loop_
_entity.id
_entity.type
_entity.pdbx_description
1 polymer ?
#
loop_
_entity_poly.entity_id
_entity_poly.type
_entity_poly.pdbx_seq_one_letter_code
_entity_poly.pdbx_strand_id
1 'polypeptide(L)'
;MGFENITQGVRTIGELYAIKIDIYTVQQEEEVWDLLKQLQEQGTQVVLGDVITDKAAKELGMQSMLITSGRESVKEAFHQAKQMYRLYKEATAEQRLFREMIDQEPKGMLIIDPHNQLHFF
;
A
#
# COMPACT_ATOMS: atom_id res chain seq x y z
N MET A 1 -0.60 -2.15 17.68
CA MET A 1 -0.75 -3.42 16.94
C MET A 1 -1.37 -3.12 15.58
N GLY A 2 -0.97 -3.81 14.53
CA GLY A 2 -1.56 -3.66 13.19
C GLY A 2 -0.70 -4.30 12.11
N PHE A 3 -1.08 -4.11 10.86
CA PHE A 3 -0.27 -4.56 9.72
C PHE A 3 1.02 -3.74 9.57
N GLU A 4 1.99 -4.30 8.83
CA GLU A 4 3.33 -3.74 8.61
C GLU A 4 3.32 -2.27 8.15
N ASN A 5 2.38 -1.93 7.26
CA ASN A 5 2.23 -0.57 6.73
C ASN A 5 1.92 0.48 7.80
N ILE A 6 1.44 0.09 8.98
CA ILE A 6 1.16 0.97 10.11
C ILE A 6 2.26 0.86 11.17
N THR A 7 2.65 -0.36 11.53
CA THR A 7 3.61 -0.59 12.62
C THR A 7 4.98 -0.01 12.31
N GLN A 8 5.39 0.01 11.04
CA GLN A 8 6.65 0.63 10.62
C GLN A 8 6.69 2.15 10.90
N GLY A 9 5.58 2.86 10.65
CA GLY A 9 5.47 4.28 10.97
C GLY A 9 5.57 4.54 12.47
N VAL A 10 4.91 3.69 13.28
CA VAL A 10 4.95 3.78 14.74
C VAL A 10 6.34 3.47 15.30
N ARG A 11 7.08 2.48 14.76
CA ARG A 11 8.48 2.21 15.13
C ARG A 11 9.35 3.44 14.94
N THR A 12 9.25 4.05 13.75
CA THR A 12 10.03 5.23 13.37
C THR A 12 9.78 6.39 14.36
N ILE A 13 8.52 6.66 14.71
CA ILE A 13 8.16 7.70 15.69
C ILE A 13 8.66 7.32 17.09
N GLY A 14 8.48 6.06 17.51
CA GLY A 14 8.91 5.58 18.82
C GLY A 14 10.42 5.76 19.03
N GLU A 15 11.23 5.44 18.02
CA GLU A 15 12.68 5.63 18.02
C GLU A 15 13.07 7.12 18.10
N LEU A 16 12.43 7.97 17.30
CA LEU A 16 12.72 9.41 17.25
C LEU A 16 12.44 10.12 18.58
N TYR A 17 11.39 9.71 19.29
CA TYR A 17 10.94 10.38 20.52
C TYR A 17 11.23 9.59 21.80
N ALA A 18 11.96 8.47 21.70
CA ALA A 18 12.24 7.55 22.81
C ALA A 18 10.99 7.12 23.60
N ILE A 19 9.86 6.95 22.90
CA ILE A 19 8.60 6.51 23.50
C ILE A 19 8.59 5.00 23.54
N LYS A 20 8.40 4.42 24.74
CA LYS A 20 8.23 2.97 24.90
C LYS A 20 6.81 2.58 24.51
N ILE A 21 6.67 1.97 23.34
CA ILE A 21 5.42 1.41 22.83
C ILE A 21 5.71 -0.03 22.43
N ASP A 22 4.93 -0.97 22.92
CA ASP A 22 5.01 -2.36 22.49
C ASP A 22 4.32 -2.52 21.12
N ILE A 23 5.11 -2.91 20.11
CA ILE A 23 4.67 -2.95 18.71
C ILE A 23 4.54 -4.39 18.24
N TYR A 24 3.30 -4.82 18.09
CA TYR A 24 2.92 -6.11 17.54
C TYR A 24 2.49 -5.94 16.08
N THR A 25 3.13 -6.68 15.18
CA THR A 25 2.81 -6.68 13.74
C THR A 25 2.12 -7.99 13.38
N VAL A 26 0.95 -7.91 12.76
CA VAL A 26 0.18 -9.07 12.28
C VAL A 26 0.27 -9.18 10.77
N GLN A 27 0.16 -10.41 10.25
CA GLN A 27 0.13 -10.66 8.81
C GLN A 27 -1.27 -10.97 8.29
N GLN A 28 -2.12 -11.51 9.15
CA GLN A 28 -3.48 -11.94 8.82
C GLN A 28 -4.47 -11.45 9.86
N GLU A 29 -5.72 -11.24 9.45
CA GLU A 29 -6.77 -10.74 10.34
C GLU A 29 -7.13 -11.76 11.43
N GLU A 30 -7.01 -13.05 11.15
CA GLU A 30 -7.28 -14.14 12.10
C GLU A 30 -6.35 -14.10 13.32
N GLU A 31 -5.12 -13.60 13.16
CA GLU A 31 -4.13 -13.47 14.24
C GLU A 31 -4.52 -12.38 15.26
N VAL A 32 -5.35 -11.42 14.83
CA VAL A 32 -5.63 -10.21 15.62
C VAL A 32 -6.34 -10.55 16.92
N TRP A 33 -7.34 -11.43 16.85
CA TRP A 33 -8.16 -11.80 17.99
C TRP A 33 -7.38 -12.52 19.08
N ASP A 34 -6.60 -13.53 18.71
CA ASP A 34 -5.84 -14.33 19.67
C ASP A 34 -4.74 -13.50 20.33
N LEU A 35 -4.08 -12.64 19.55
CA LEU A 35 -3.08 -11.72 20.10
C LEU A 35 -3.72 -10.70 21.05
N LEU A 36 -4.88 -10.11 20.72
CA LEU A 36 -5.56 -9.18 21.62
C LEU A 36 -5.95 -9.83 22.95
N LYS A 37 -6.42 -11.08 22.94
CA LYS A 37 -6.69 -11.84 24.18
C LYS A 37 -5.43 -12.03 25.02
N GLN A 38 -4.33 -12.45 24.39
CA GLN A 38 -3.05 -12.58 25.09
C GLN A 38 -2.59 -11.25 25.71
N LEU A 39 -2.76 -10.14 24.98
CA LEU A 39 -2.39 -8.81 25.48
C LEU A 39 -3.29 -8.37 26.64
N GLN A 40 -4.59 -8.69 26.59
CA GLN A 40 -5.51 -8.44 27.69
C GLN A 40 -5.11 -9.20 28.96
N GLU A 41 -4.75 -10.49 28.82
CA GLU A 41 -4.25 -11.32 29.93
C GLU A 41 -2.93 -10.80 30.52
N GLN A 42 -2.09 -10.18 29.69
CA GLN A 42 -0.84 -9.52 30.10
C GLN A 42 -1.07 -8.15 30.77
N GLY A 43 -2.31 -7.69 30.90
CA GLY A 43 -2.66 -6.42 31.56
C GLY A 43 -2.60 -5.20 30.64
N THR A 44 -2.61 -5.39 29.32
CA THR A 44 -2.69 -4.28 28.35
C THR A 44 -4.04 -3.57 28.49
N GLN A 45 -4.01 -2.28 28.81
CA GLN A 45 -5.23 -1.48 29.02
C GLN A 45 -5.73 -0.83 27.73
N VAL A 46 -4.81 -0.41 26.85
CA VAL A 46 -5.12 0.38 25.66
C VAL A 46 -4.38 -0.18 24.45
N VAL A 47 -5.11 -0.37 23.36
CA VAL A 47 -4.54 -0.79 22.07
C VAL A 47 -4.67 0.34 21.05
N LEU A 48 -3.61 0.54 20.28
CA LEU A 48 -3.56 1.47 19.16
C LEU A 48 -3.43 0.66 17.87
N GLY A 49 -4.28 0.88 16.88
CA GLY A 49 -4.27 0.09 15.64
C GLY A 49 -5.20 0.61 14.55
N ASP A 50 -5.43 -0.21 13.53
CA ASP A 50 -6.35 0.07 12.42
C ASP A 50 -7.81 -0.29 12.74
N VAL A 51 -8.67 -0.25 11.73
CA VAL A 51 -10.11 -0.54 11.86
C VAL A 51 -10.36 -1.98 12.31
N ILE A 52 -9.53 -2.93 11.88
CA ILE A 52 -9.67 -4.35 12.23
C ILE A 52 -9.33 -4.53 13.72
N THR A 53 -8.17 -4.00 14.12
CA THR A 53 -7.71 -4.02 15.51
C THR A 53 -8.69 -3.30 16.43
N ASP A 54 -9.20 -2.14 16.02
CA ASP A 54 -10.13 -1.34 16.83
C ASP A 54 -11.46 -2.05 17.08
N LYS A 55 -12.01 -2.72 16.07
CA LYS A 55 -13.23 -3.51 16.21
C LYS A 55 -13.03 -4.69 17.15
N ALA A 56 -12.01 -5.51 16.90
CA ALA A 56 -11.73 -6.69 17.71
C ALA A 56 -11.44 -6.32 19.19
N ALA A 57 -10.68 -5.26 19.43
CA ALA A 57 -10.39 -4.79 20.79
C ALA A 57 -11.66 -4.34 21.53
N LYS A 58 -12.56 -3.63 20.85
CA LYS A 58 -13.85 -3.21 21.42
C LYS A 58 -14.76 -4.40 21.74
N GLU A 59 -14.79 -5.42 20.89
CA GLU A 59 -15.56 -6.64 21.15
C GLU A 59 -15.03 -7.44 22.34
N LEU A 60 -13.71 -7.35 22.63
CA LEU A 60 -13.08 -7.91 23.83
C LEU A 60 -13.21 -7.01 25.08
N GLY A 61 -13.89 -5.87 24.98
CA GLY A 61 -14.05 -4.90 26.07
C GLY A 61 -12.77 -4.13 26.41
N MET A 62 -11.77 -4.13 25.54
CA MET A 62 -10.54 -3.36 25.69
C MET A 62 -10.74 -1.92 25.24
N GLN A 63 -9.99 -0.99 25.84
CA GLN A 63 -9.92 0.37 25.31
C GLN A 63 -9.09 0.37 24.04
N SER A 64 -9.62 0.99 22.99
CA SER A 64 -8.96 1.08 21.69
C SER A 64 -8.92 2.52 21.19
N MET A 65 -7.84 2.86 20.48
CA MET A 65 -7.67 4.07 19.72
C MET A 65 -7.34 3.74 18.26
N LEU A 66 -8.16 4.25 17.35
CA LEU A 66 -7.99 4.06 15.91
C LEU A 66 -6.95 5.04 15.37
N ILE A 67 -5.92 4.51 14.71
CA ILE A 67 -5.00 5.29 13.87
C ILE A 67 -5.73 5.58 12.57
N THR A 68 -5.99 6.86 12.33
CA THR A 68 -6.66 7.32 11.11
C THR A 68 -5.67 8.03 10.20
N SER A 69 -5.88 7.89 8.89
CA SER A 69 -5.15 8.71 7.92
C SER A 69 -5.53 10.17 8.07
N GLY A 70 -4.53 11.05 8.04
CA GLY A 70 -4.77 12.49 8.00
C GLY A 70 -5.44 12.92 6.69
N ARG A 71 -6.23 13.99 6.75
CA ARG A 71 -6.88 14.60 5.56
C ARG A 71 -5.87 14.88 4.44
N GLU A 72 -4.67 15.35 4.79
CA GLU A 72 -3.63 15.65 3.81
C GLU A 72 -3.10 14.38 3.14
N SER A 73 -2.88 13.31 3.90
CA SER A 73 -2.44 12.01 3.36
C SER A 73 -3.44 11.45 2.34
N VAL A 74 -4.75 11.57 2.63
CA VAL A 74 -5.80 11.14 1.71
C VAL A 74 -5.79 11.99 0.44
N LYS A 75 -5.69 13.32 0.59
CA LYS A 75 -5.62 14.25 -0.54
C LYS A 75 -4.40 13.98 -1.44
N GLU A 76 -3.26 13.73 -0.83
CA GLU A 76 -2.02 13.41 -1.53
C GLU A 76 -2.12 12.09 -2.29
N ALA A 77 -2.72 11.05 -1.69
CA ALA A 77 -2.98 9.79 -2.39
C ALA A 77 -3.84 9.99 -3.66
N PHE A 78 -4.87 10.84 -3.60
CA PHE A 78 -5.65 11.21 -4.79
C PHE A 78 -4.85 12.02 -5.81
N HIS A 79 -3.94 12.88 -5.35
CA HIS A 79 -3.07 13.64 -6.24
C HIS A 79 -2.13 12.71 -7.02
N GLN A 80 -1.47 11.80 -6.31
CA GLN A 80 -0.58 10.78 -6.89
C GLN A 80 -1.33 9.88 -7.88
N ALA A 81 -2.54 9.44 -7.55
CA ALA A 81 -3.37 8.65 -8.48
C ALA A 81 -3.64 9.39 -9.80
N LYS A 82 -3.95 10.70 -9.73
CA LYS A 82 -4.15 11.54 -10.92
C LYS A 82 -2.87 11.73 -11.74
N GLN A 83 -1.74 11.94 -11.06
CA GLN A 83 -0.44 12.06 -11.73
C GLN A 83 -0.08 10.75 -12.46
N MET A 84 -0.22 9.61 -11.77
CA MET A 84 0.02 8.29 -12.34
C MET A 84 -0.85 8.03 -13.57
N TYR A 85 -2.14 8.37 -13.49
CA TYR A 85 -3.04 8.25 -14.64
C TYR A 85 -2.61 9.10 -15.84
N ARG A 86 -2.17 10.34 -15.61
CA ARG A 86 -1.68 11.21 -16.69
C ARG A 86 -0.45 10.62 -17.37
N LEU A 87 0.54 10.20 -16.59
CA LEU A 87 1.76 9.57 -17.10
C LEU A 87 1.43 8.31 -17.91
N TYR A 88 0.55 7.45 -17.38
CA TYR A 88 0.10 6.25 -18.07
C TYR A 88 -0.62 6.57 -19.39
N LYS A 89 -1.49 7.59 -19.39
CA LYS A 89 -2.22 8.01 -20.58
C LYS A 89 -1.27 8.55 -21.66
N GLU A 90 -0.28 9.35 -21.29
CA GLU A 90 0.72 9.88 -22.22
C GLU A 90 1.56 8.77 -22.83
N ALA A 91 2.09 7.87 -22.01
CA ALA A 91 2.88 6.72 -22.48
C ALA A 91 2.08 5.79 -23.42
N THR A 92 0.81 5.54 -23.11
CA THR A 92 -0.05 4.69 -23.95
C THR A 92 -0.51 5.38 -25.24
N ALA A 93 -0.65 6.70 -25.25
CA ALA A 93 -0.96 7.46 -26.45
C ALA A 93 0.19 7.39 -27.46
N GLU A 94 1.43 7.54 -27.00
CA GLU A 94 2.62 7.42 -27.84
C GLU A 94 2.77 6.00 -28.43
N GLN A 95 2.60 4.97 -27.59
CA GLN A 95 2.60 3.57 -28.06
C GLN A 95 1.51 3.29 -29.10
N ARG A 96 0.31 3.86 -28.91
CA ARG A 96 -0.79 3.71 -29.86
C ARG A 96 -0.46 4.36 -31.20
N LEU A 97 0.10 5.57 -31.18
CA LEU A 97 0.51 6.26 -32.41
C LEU A 97 1.54 5.45 -33.20
N PHE A 98 2.56 4.91 -32.54
CA PHE A 98 3.53 4.03 -33.21
C PHE A 98 2.88 2.80 -33.82
N ARG A 99 1.95 2.16 -33.11
CA ARG A 99 1.22 1.00 -33.63
C ARG A 99 0.36 1.36 -34.84
N GLU A 100 -0.37 2.47 -34.78
CA GLU A 100 -1.18 2.96 -35.90
C GLU A 100 -0.34 3.26 -37.15
N MET A 101 0.88 3.79 -36.99
CA MET A 101 1.79 4.01 -38.12
C MET A 101 2.28 2.69 -38.74
N ILE A 102 2.59 1.69 -37.92
CA ILE A 102 3.01 0.36 -38.39
C ILE A 102 1.87 -0.33 -39.13
N ASP A 103 0.66 -0.35 -38.55
CA ASP A 103 -0.51 -1.01 -39.12
C ASP A 103 -0.96 -0.38 -40.46
N GLN A 104 -0.62 0.89 -40.70
CA GLN A 104 -0.95 1.61 -41.93
C GLN A 104 0.12 1.44 -43.03
N GLU A 105 1.27 0.83 -42.75
CA GLU A 105 2.33 0.67 -43.75
C GLU A 105 1.95 -0.48 -44.71
N PRO A 106 1.72 -0.19 -46.02
CA PRO A 106 1.27 -1.20 -46.97
C PRO A 106 2.36 -2.22 -47.34
N LYS A 107 3.63 -1.93 -47.00
CA LYS A 107 4.76 -2.83 -47.18
C LYS A 107 5.16 -3.36 -45.80
N GLY A 108 5.07 -4.67 -45.58
CA GLY A 108 5.40 -5.26 -44.26
C GLY A 108 6.75 -4.77 -43.70
N MET A 109 6.82 -4.64 -42.38
CA MET A 109 7.96 -4.01 -41.71
C MET A 109 8.85 -5.07 -41.05
N LEU A 110 10.17 -4.92 -41.22
CA LEU A 110 11.17 -5.73 -40.52
C LEU A 110 11.92 -4.86 -39.51
N ILE A 111 11.84 -5.22 -38.23
CA ILE A 111 12.66 -4.63 -37.16
C ILE A 111 13.73 -5.65 -36.75
N ILE A 112 14.97 -5.17 -36.64
CA ILE A 112 16.09 -5.95 -36.11
C ILE A 112 16.51 -5.31 -34.79
N ASP A 113 16.46 -6.08 -33.71
CA ASP A 113 16.94 -5.61 -32.41
C ASP A 113 18.49 -5.63 -32.33
N PRO A 114 19.11 -5.01 -31.32
CA PRO A 114 20.57 -5.03 -31.13
C PRO A 114 21.17 -6.43 -30.90
N HIS A 115 20.34 -7.45 -30.68
CA HIS A 115 20.73 -8.85 -30.48
C HIS A 115 20.51 -9.69 -31.75
N ASN A 116 20.27 -9.07 -32.90
CA ASN A 116 19.96 -9.69 -34.19
C ASN A 116 18.67 -10.53 -34.20
N GLN A 117 17.72 -10.27 -33.30
CA GLN A 117 16.39 -10.86 -33.38
C GLN A 117 15.53 -10.11 -34.38
N LEU A 118 14.80 -10.88 -35.20
CA LEU A 118 13.95 -10.37 -36.26
C LEU A 118 12.50 -10.33 -35.79
N HIS A 119 11.88 -9.16 -35.90
CA HIS A 119 10.46 -8.96 -35.69
C HIS A 119 9.80 -8.52 -37.00
N PHE A 120 8.83 -9.32 -37.47
CA PHE A 120 7.99 -8.98 -38.62
C PHE A 120 6.65 -8.44 -38.12
N PHE A 121 6.24 -7.30 -38.66
CA PHE A 121 4.95 -6.67 -38.43
C PHE A 121 4.22 -6.47 -39.76
#